data_AF-A0A257MB25-F1
#
_entry.id   AF-A0A257MB25-F1
#
_cell.length_a   1.000
_cell.length_b   1.000
_cell.length_c   1.000
_cell.angle_alpha   90.00
_cell.angle_beta   90.00
_cell.angle_gamma   90.00
#
_symmetry.space_group_name_H-M   'P 1'
#
loop_
_entity.id
_entity.type
_entity.pdbx_description
1 polymer ?
#
loop_
_entity_poly.entity_id
_entity_poly.type
_entity_poly.pdbx_seq_one_letter_code
_entity_poly.pdbx_strand_id
1 'polypeptide(L)'
;MHLNKLAMRNFKKFRRADLEFSDGLTGILGSNGAGKSTIVEAIAWALYGNRASSLKREFIRNSRARESDAVEVALTISLGKQELAIHRAMRGKGMTPEAHLALDGQRIAGQRIATGAKEVDGKLEEILKISYQDFMKTFYARQKDLDNLLKEGAMGKREYL
;
A
#
# COMPACT_ATOMS: atom_id res chain seq x y z
N MET A 1 5.13 -7.02 -11.25
CA MET A 1 4.15 -6.02 -10.81
C MET A 1 4.78 -4.65 -10.95
N HIS A 2 4.08 -3.71 -11.56
CA HIS A 2 4.49 -2.31 -11.68
C HIS A 2 3.45 -1.43 -10.96
N LEU A 3 3.90 -0.44 -10.18
CA LEU A 3 3.01 0.55 -9.57
C LEU A 3 2.79 1.65 -10.62
N ASN A 4 1.55 2.05 -10.91
CA ASN A 4 1.28 3.11 -11.91
C ASN A 4 0.98 4.43 -11.20
N LYS A 5 0.03 4.40 -10.25
CA LYS A 5 -0.47 5.60 -9.58
C LYS A 5 -0.91 5.30 -8.16
N LEU A 6 -0.61 6.21 -7.23
CA LEU A 6 -1.11 6.18 -5.86
C LEU A 6 -1.74 7.52 -5.52
N ALA A 7 -3.01 7.52 -5.14
CA ALA A 7 -3.70 8.68 -4.62
C ALA A 7 -4.12 8.43 -3.17
N MET A 8 -3.89 9.41 -2.30
CA MET A 8 -4.19 9.35 -0.88
C MET A 8 -5.01 10.56 -0.45
N ARG A 9 -6.02 10.33 0.39
CA ARG A 9 -6.83 11.36 1.04
C ARG A 9 -6.91 11.06 2.53
N ASN A 10 -6.55 12.05 3.34
CA ASN A 10 -6.56 11.99 4.80
C ASN A 10 -5.86 10.74 5.38
N PHE A 11 -4.83 10.24 4.70
CA PHE A 11 -4.10 9.04 5.10
C PHE A 11 -2.80 9.42 5.82
N LYS A 12 -2.74 9.16 7.14
CA LYS A 12 -1.58 9.40 8.01
C LYS A 12 -0.96 10.79 7.81
N LYS A 13 0.26 10.91 7.26
CA LYS A 13 0.94 12.20 7.09
C LYS A 13 0.36 13.06 5.96
N PHE A 14 -0.43 12.49 5.06
CA PHE A 14 -0.96 13.18 3.89
C PHE A 14 -2.45 13.50 4.05
N ARG A 15 -2.81 14.79 3.95
CA ARG A 15 -4.21 15.20 3.71
C ARG A 15 -4.62 14.92 2.28
N ARG A 16 -3.71 15.16 1.34
CA ARG A 16 -3.82 14.85 -0.08
C ARG A 16 -2.43 14.57 -0.61
N ALA A 17 -2.29 13.51 -1.40
CA ALA A 17 -1.13 13.27 -2.22
C ALA A 17 -1.54 12.44 -3.43
N ASP A 18 -1.03 12.79 -4.60
CA ASP A 18 -1.24 12.09 -5.85
C ASP A 18 0.17 11.83 -6.43
N LEU A 19 0.55 10.56 -6.61
CA LEU A 19 1.88 10.11 -7.01
C LEU A 19 1.77 9.27 -8.28
N GLU A 20 2.60 9.55 -9.27
CA GLU A 20 2.73 8.77 -10.49
C GLU A 20 4.09 8.10 -10.51
N PHE A 21 4.11 6.82 -10.84
CA PHE A 21 5.30 6.00 -10.88
C PHE A 21 5.61 5.70 -12.33
N SER A 22 6.80 6.09 -12.75
CA SER A 22 7.32 5.79 -14.08
C SER A 22 8.18 4.53 -14.03
N ASP A 23 8.37 3.90 -15.19
CA ASP A 23 9.29 2.79 -15.32
C ASP A 23 10.71 3.19 -14.88
N GLY A 24 11.44 2.23 -14.31
CA GLY A 24 12.81 2.41 -13.84
C GLY A 24 12.89 2.79 -12.36
N LEU A 25 13.72 3.78 -12.03
CA LEU A 25 14.04 4.15 -10.65
C LEU A 25 13.27 5.41 -10.23
N THR A 26 12.39 5.27 -9.23
CA THR A 26 11.71 6.39 -8.59
C THR A 26 12.36 6.70 -7.22
N GLY A 27 12.92 7.91 -7.07
CA GLY A 27 13.48 8.39 -5.81
C GLY A 27 12.46 9.21 -5.00
N ILE A 28 12.20 8.81 -3.75
CA ILE A 28 11.34 9.57 -2.83
C ILE A 28 12.21 10.27 -1.78
N LEU A 29 12.38 11.58 -1.93
CA LEU A 29 13.25 12.41 -1.08
C LEU A 29 12.44 13.22 -0.07
N GLY A 30 13.03 13.46 1.11
CA GLY A 30 12.42 14.27 2.15
C GLY A 30 13.06 14.00 3.52
N SER A 31 12.82 14.88 4.49
CA SER A 31 13.34 14.73 5.85
C SER A 31 12.75 13.51 6.58
N ASN A 32 13.38 13.13 7.70
CA ASN A 32 12.81 12.10 8.57
C ASN A 32 11.47 12.58 9.13
N GLY A 33 10.46 11.70 9.10
CA GLY A 33 9.09 12.06 9.51
C GLY A 33 8.24 12.76 8.44
N ALA A 34 8.78 13.06 7.27
CA ALA A 34 8.05 13.71 6.16
C ALA A 34 6.91 12.85 5.56
N GLY A 35 6.85 11.55 5.87
CA GLY A 35 5.80 10.65 5.37
C GLY A 35 6.26 9.66 4.29
N LYS A 36 7.56 9.51 4.03
CA LYS A 36 8.08 8.53 3.07
C LYS A 36 7.60 7.10 3.37
N SER A 37 7.69 6.66 4.63
CA SER A 37 7.16 5.37 5.06
C SER A 37 5.64 5.27 4.92
N THR A 38 4.92 6.40 5.04
CA THR A 38 3.47 6.44 4.83
C THR A 38 3.08 6.09 3.39
N ILE A 39 3.91 6.42 2.40
CA ILE A 39 3.67 6.04 0.99
C ILE A 39 3.67 4.51 0.87
N VAL A 40 4.69 3.85 1.44
CA VAL A 40 4.79 2.38 1.44
C VAL A 40 3.63 1.75 2.19
N GLU A 41 3.28 2.29 3.35
CA GLU A 41 2.14 1.81 4.14
C GLU A 41 0.81 1.95 3.40
N ALA A 42 0.64 3.01 2.60
CA ALA A 42 -0.56 3.21 1.78
C ALA A 42 -0.65 2.17 0.66
N ILE A 43 0.46 1.86 -0.01
CA ILE A 43 0.54 0.79 -1.02
C ILE A 43 0.17 -0.56 -0.38
N ALA A 44 0.78 -0.88 0.76
CA ALA A 44 0.49 -2.11 1.49
C ALA A 44 -0.99 -2.20 1.92
N TRP A 45 -1.54 -1.10 2.44
CA TRP A 45 -2.95 -1.04 2.83
C TRP A 45 -3.90 -1.17 1.64
N ALA A 46 -3.57 -0.59 0.49
CA ALA A 46 -4.35 -0.77 -0.73
C ALA A 46 -4.37 -2.24 -1.17
N LEU A 47 -3.22 -2.91 -1.18
CA LEU A 47 -3.11 -4.31 -1.61
C LEU A 47 -3.74 -5.30 -0.61
N TYR A 48 -3.50 -5.12 0.69
CA TYR A 48 -3.82 -6.13 1.71
C TYR A 48 -4.85 -5.70 2.75
N GLY A 49 -5.41 -4.50 2.63
CA GLY A 49 -6.42 -3.97 3.54
C GLY A 49 -5.93 -3.95 4.99
N ASN A 50 -6.80 -4.37 5.91
CA ASN A 50 -6.45 -4.42 7.33
C ASN A 50 -5.44 -5.54 7.68
N ARG A 51 -5.19 -6.50 6.78
CA ARG A 51 -4.16 -7.54 7.00
C ARG A 51 -2.76 -6.98 6.88
N ALA A 52 -2.58 -5.89 6.12
CA ALA A 52 -1.33 -5.14 6.01
C ALA A 52 -0.94 -4.41 7.31
N SER A 53 -1.78 -4.49 8.33
CA SER A 53 -1.85 -3.50 9.37
C SER A 53 -1.69 -4.15 10.74
N SER A 54 -0.47 -4.08 11.27
CA SER A 54 -0.28 -3.93 12.72
C SER A 54 -0.88 -2.62 13.25
N LEU A 55 -1.46 -1.77 12.39
CA LEU A 55 -2.12 -0.52 12.76
C LEU A 55 -3.61 -0.77 13.04
N LYS A 56 -4.07 -0.31 14.20
CA LYS A 56 -5.50 -0.22 14.47
C LYS A 56 -6.14 0.79 13.50
N ARG A 57 -7.39 0.55 13.11
CA ARG A 57 -8.19 1.41 12.20
C ARG A 57 -8.16 2.90 12.57
N GLU A 58 -7.98 3.22 13.85
CA GLU A 58 -7.88 4.58 14.37
C GLU A 58 -6.61 5.34 13.92
N PHE A 59 -5.53 4.64 13.53
CA PHE A 59 -4.24 5.28 13.20
C PHE A 59 -4.02 5.59 11.71
N ILE A 60 -4.99 5.29 10.85
CA ILE A 60 -4.84 5.58 9.41
C ILE A 60 -5.28 7.00 9.04
N ARG A 61 -6.10 7.65 9.89
CA ARG A 61 -6.60 9.01 9.61
C ARG A 61 -5.51 10.05 9.87
N ASN A 62 -5.40 11.02 8.98
CA ASN A 62 -4.55 12.19 9.18
C ASN A 62 -5.02 12.99 10.41
N SER A 63 -4.08 13.38 11.28
CA SER A 63 -4.40 14.07 12.54
C SER A 63 -5.09 15.43 12.36
N ARG A 64 -5.01 16.01 11.16
CA ARG A 64 -5.69 17.27 10.84
C ARG A 64 -7.05 17.05 10.19
N ALA A 65 -7.41 15.84 9.78
CA ALA A 65 -8.71 15.56 9.15
C ALA A 65 -9.83 15.51 10.21
N ARG A 66 -11.05 15.89 9.83
CA ARG A 66 -12.21 15.79 10.73
C ARG A 66 -12.61 14.32 10.91
N GLU A 67 -13.30 14.01 12.00
CA GLU A 67 -13.78 12.64 12.24
C GLU A 67 -14.76 12.13 11.19
N SER A 68 -15.47 13.04 10.52
CA SER A 68 -16.37 12.71 9.42
C SER A 68 -15.67 12.53 8.08
N ASP A 69 -14.43 13.04 7.94
CA ASP A 69 -13.72 13.02 6.66
C ASP A 69 -13.34 11.58 6.31
N ALA A 70 -13.57 11.22 5.04
CA ALA A 70 -13.16 9.93 4.52
C ALA A 70 -11.64 9.83 4.47
N VAL A 71 -11.12 8.65 4.82
CA VAL A 71 -9.74 8.25 4.56
C VAL A 71 -9.76 7.36 3.33
N GLU A 72 -8.99 7.70 2.30
CA GLU A 72 -9.03 7.00 1.02
C GLU A 72 -7.62 6.74 0.50
N VAL A 73 -7.43 5.55 -0.07
CA VAL A 73 -6.25 5.20 -0.86
C VAL A 73 -6.74 4.54 -2.15
N ALA A 74 -6.32 5.10 -3.27
CA ALA A 74 -6.49 4.50 -4.59
C ALA A 74 -5.12 4.12 -5.14
N LEU A 75 -4.96 2.88 -5.56
CA LEU A 75 -3.73 2.34 -6.13
C LEU A 75 -4.06 1.71 -7.48
N THR A 76 -3.29 2.10 -8.51
CA THR A 76 -3.32 1.45 -9.81
C THR A 76 -2.01 0.70 -10.02
N ILE A 77 -2.08 -0.57 -10.41
CA ILE A 77 -0.92 -1.42 -10.69
C ILE A 77 -1.08 -2.14 -12.03
N SER A 78 0.03 -2.47 -12.66
CA SER A 78 0.09 -3.37 -13.82
C SER A 78 0.67 -4.73 -13.45
N LEU A 79 -0.02 -5.79 -13.85
CA LEU A 79 0.42 -7.19 -13.79
C LEU A 79 0.52 -7.74 -15.22
N GLY A 80 1.72 -7.65 -15.81
CA GLY A 80 1.89 -7.97 -17.23
C GLY A 80 1.13 -6.97 -18.09
N LYS A 81 0.16 -7.45 -18.87
CA LYS A 81 -0.69 -6.61 -19.75
C LYS A 81 -1.97 -6.11 -19.06
N GLN A 82 -2.25 -6.58 -17.86
CA GLN A 82 -3.50 -6.28 -17.16
C GLN A 82 -3.29 -5.14 -16.15
N GLU A 83 -4.14 -4.12 -16.22
CA GLU A 83 -4.18 -3.03 -15.23
C GLU A 83 -5.27 -3.32 -14.17
N LEU A 84 -4.91 -3.12 -12.90
CA LEU A 84 -5.81 -3.24 -11.75
C LEU A 84 -5.95 -1.88 -11.08
N ALA A 85 -7.20 -1.46 -10.86
CA ALA A 85 -7.52 -0.29 -10.05
C ALA A 85 -8.12 -0.73 -8.72
N ILE A 86 -7.43 -0.40 -7.63
CA ILE A 86 -7.79 -0.75 -6.26
C ILE A 86 -8.18 0.54 -5.55
N HIS A 87 -9.36 0.56 -4.95
CA HIS A 87 -9.79 1.67 -4.10
C HIS A 87 -10.22 1.14 -2.74
N ARG A 88 -9.70 1.73 -1.68
CA ARG A 88 -10.11 1.46 -0.30
C ARG A 88 -10.39 2.76 0.42
N ALA A 89 -11.46 2.77 1.19
CA ALA A 89 -11.83 3.91 2.01
C ALA A 89 -12.35 3.49 3.38
N MET A 90 -12.25 4.40 4.35
CA MET A 90 -12.97 4.35 5.61
C MET A 90 -13.80 5.63 5.71
N ARG A 91 -15.12 5.50 5.81
CA ARG A 91 -16.06 6.64 5.78
C ARG A 91 -16.73 6.89 7.13
N GLY A 92 -17.01 8.17 7.36
CA GLY A 92 -17.76 8.65 8.51
C GLY A 92 -17.04 8.44 9.84
N LYS A 93 -17.74 8.79 10.93
CA LYS A 93 -17.20 8.69 12.29
C LYS A 93 -16.88 7.25 12.69
N GLY A 94 -17.70 6.29 12.24
CA GLY A 94 -17.54 4.87 12.53
C GLY A 94 -16.44 4.16 11.74
N MET A 95 -15.72 4.86 10.84
CA MET A 95 -14.69 4.26 9.98
C MET A 95 -15.22 3.02 9.22
N THR A 96 -16.41 3.17 8.62
CA THR A 96 -17.05 2.09 7.87
C THR A 96 -16.22 1.78 6.63
N PRO A 97 -15.80 0.52 6.41
CA PRO A 97 -14.94 0.15 5.31
C PRO A 97 -15.70 0.15 3.98
N GLU A 98 -15.05 0.67 2.95
CA GLU A 98 -15.46 0.56 1.55
C GLU A 98 -14.26 0.09 0.74
N ALA A 99 -14.49 -0.81 -0.23
CA ALA A 99 -13.44 -1.25 -1.13
C ALA A 99 -14.03 -1.61 -2.50
N HIS A 100 -13.25 -1.34 -3.55
CA HIS A 100 -13.58 -1.70 -4.94
C HIS A 100 -12.32 -2.17 -5.66
N LEU A 101 -12.49 -3.16 -6.53
CA LEU A 101 -11.46 -3.64 -7.44
C LEU A 101 -12.00 -3.66 -8.87
N ALA A 102 -11.26 -3.11 -9.81
CA ALA A 102 -11.62 -3.07 -11.23
C ALA A 102 -10.45 -3.46 -12.16
N LEU A 103 -10.79 -3.92 -13.36
CA LEU A 103 -9.87 -4.24 -14.46
C LEU A 103 -9.86 -3.15 -15.54
N ASP A 104 -8.79 -3.14 -16.35
CA ASP A 104 -8.63 -2.37 -17.59
C ASP A 104 -8.66 -0.84 -17.46
N GLY A 105 -8.41 -0.35 -16.26
CA GLY A 105 -7.70 0.90 -16.08
C GLY A 105 -8.47 2.22 -16.01
N GLN A 106 -7.72 3.19 -15.47
CA GLN A 106 -7.96 4.62 -15.15
C GLN A 106 -9.22 5.08 -14.42
N ARG A 107 -10.32 4.31 -14.32
CA ARG A 107 -11.49 4.75 -13.56
C ARG A 107 -12.00 3.65 -12.65
N ILE A 108 -12.42 4.02 -11.44
CA ILE A 108 -13.30 3.20 -10.56
C ILE A 108 -14.67 2.93 -11.24
N ALA A 109 -14.88 3.45 -12.46
CA ALA A 109 -15.97 3.17 -13.38
C ALA A 109 -15.67 2.06 -14.42
N GLY A 110 -14.48 1.43 -14.39
CA GLY A 110 -14.23 0.19 -15.13
C GLY A 110 -15.09 -0.96 -14.61
N GLN A 111 -15.00 -2.12 -15.25
CA GLN A 111 -15.73 -3.30 -14.79
C GLN A 111 -15.26 -3.69 -13.39
N ARG A 112 -16.10 -3.43 -12.39
CA ARG A 112 -15.84 -3.86 -11.01
C ARG A 112 -15.89 -5.37 -10.95
N ILE A 113 -14.80 -5.97 -10.48
CA ILE A 113 -14.67 -7.41 -10.31
C ILE A 113 -14.81 -7.85 -8.85
N ALA A 114 -14.79 -6.92 -7.90
CA ALA A 114 -15.13 -7.17 -6.50
C ALA A 114 -15.55 -5.86 -5.79
N THR A 115 -16.49 -5.97 -4.85
CA THR A 115 -16.95 -4.83 -4.02
C THR A 115 -17.00 -5.24 -2.55
N GLY A 116 -16.57 -4.35 -1.66
CA GLY A 116 -16.49 -4.63 -0.23
C GLY A 116 -15.18 -5.28 0.17
N ALA A 117 -14.76 -5.03 1.41
CA ALA A 117 -13.41 -5.35 1.87
C ALA A 117 -13.07 -6.84 1.75
N LYS A 118 -13.99 -7.73 2.14
CA LYS A 118 -13.76 -9.19 2.13
C LYS A 118 -13.59 -9.75 0.71
N GLU A 119 -14.44 -9.33 -0.22
CA GLU A 119 -14.37 -9.79 -1.62
C GLU A 119 -13.12 -9.26 -2.31
N VAL A 120 -12.81 -7.97 -2.11
CA VAL A 120 -11.60 -7.35 -2.66
C VAL A 120 -10.35 -8.04 -2.11
N ASP A 121 -10.30 -8.34 -0.81
CA ASP A 121 -9.19 -9.08 -0.22
C ASP A 121 -9.01 -10.47 -0.86
N GLY A 122 -10.10 -11.24 -0.98
CA GLY A 122 -10.05 -12.57 -1.59
C GLY A 122 -9.61 -12.53 -3.06
N LYS A 123 -10.12 -11.55 -3.82
CA LYS A 123 -9.76 -11.42 -5.24
C LYS A 123 -8.31 -10.98 -5.44
N LEU A 124 -7.81 -10.09 -4.60
CA LEU A 124 -6.40 -9.68 -4.64
C LEU A 124 -5.48 -10.84 -4.23
N GLU A 125 -5.89 -11.67 -3.27
CA GLU A 125 -5.14 -12.87 -2.88
C GLU A 125 -5.04 -13.88 -4.04
N GLU A 126 -6.14 -14.14 -4.75
CA GLU A 126 -6.17 -14.99 -5.95
C GLU A 126 -5.27 -14.47 -7.08
N ILE A 127 -5.28 -13.14 -7.30
CA ILE A 127 -4.57 -12.51 -8.42
C ILE A 127 -3.07 -12.36 -8.12
N LEU A 128 -2.72 -11.82 -6.95
CA LEU A 128 -1.35 -11.50 -6.60
C LEU A 128 -0.55 -12.75 -6.20
N LYS A 129 -1.23 -13.77 -5.62
CA LYS A 129 -0.63 -15.03 -5.15
C LYS A 129 0.60 -14.85 -4.25
N ILE A 130 0.69 -13.70 -3.60
CA ILE A 130 1.77 -13.34 -2.68
C ILE A 130 1.15 -12.81 -1.39
N SER A 131 1.54 -13.43 -0.27
CA SER A 131 1.05 -13.02 1.03
C SER A 131 1.57 -11.63 1.40
N TYR A 132 0.94 -10.98 2.37
CA TYR A 132 1.44 -9.71 2.91
C TYR A 132 2.88 -9.85 3.46
N GLN A 133 3.19 -10.96 4.12
CA GLN A 133 4.52 -11.19 4.69
C GLN A 133 5.58 -11.31 3.60
N ASP A 134 5.27 -12.03 2.52
CA ASP A 134 6.17 -12.21 1.38
C ASP A 134 6.35 -10.89 0.63
N PHE A 135 5.28 -10.12 0.45
CA PHE A 135 5.37 -8.78 -0.13
C PHE A 135 6.32 -7.89 0.66
N MET A 136 6.20 -7.89 1.99
CA MET A 136 7.05 -7.09 2.87
C MET A 136 8.51 -7.56 2.91
N LYS A 137 8.81 -8.79 2.54
CA LYS A 137 10.20 -9.30 2.47
C LYS A 137 10.83 -9.12 1.10
N THR A 138 10.04 -9.28 0.04
CA THR A 138 10.52 -9.30 -1.35
C THR A 138 10.47 -7.93 -2.01
N PHE A 139 9.42 -7.14 -1.75
CA PHE A 139 9.18 -5.86 -2.43
C PHE A 139 9.51 -4.65 -1.56
N TYR A 140 9.79 -4.84 -0.27
CA TYR A 140 10.08 -3.75 0.65
C TYR A 140 11.25 -4.06 1.58
N ALA A 141 12.38 -3.42 1.35
CA ALA A 141 13.48 -3.42 2.30
C ALA A 141 13.28 -2.27 3.31
N ARG A 142 12.86 -2.58 4.54
CA ARG A 142 12.86 -1.57 5.62
C ARG A 142 14.30 -1.19 5.95
N GLN A 143 14.51 0.07 6.32
CA GLN A 143 15.82 0.57 6.75
C GLN A 143 16.44 -0.32 7.84
N LYS A 144 15.67 -0.72 8.85
CA LYS A 144 16.15 -1.62 9.92
C LYS A 144 16.42 -3.05 9.44
N ASP A 145 15.69 -3.54 8.43
CA ASP A 145 15.91 -4.88 7.89
C ASP A 145 17.19 -4.91 7.05
N LEU A 146 17.51 -3.80 6.37
CA LEU A 146 18.76 -3.62 5.64
C LEU A 146 19.97 -3.59 6.59
N ASP A 147 19.85 -2.87 7.70
CA ASP A 147 20.90 -2.83 8.74
C ASP A 147 21.16 -4.23 9.33
N ASN A 148 20.12 -5.06 9.49
CA ASN A 148 20.24 -6.43 9.96
C ASN A 148 20.87 -7.35 8.91
N LEU A 149 20.50 -7.22 7.64
CA LEU A 149 21.09 -8.00 6.54
C LEU A 149 22.60 -7.75 6.43
N LEU A 150 23.04 -6.49 6.60
CA LEU A 150 24.46 -6.13 6.60
C LEU A 150 25.20 -6.69 7.83
N LYS A 151 24.55 -6.78 8.99
CA LYS A 151 25.12 -7.37 10.20
C LYS A 151 25.21 -8.89 10.14
N GLU A 152 24.20 -9.57 9.61
CA GLU A 152 24.20 -11.02 9.40
C GLU A 152 25.23 -11.44 8.34
N GLY A 153 25.36 -10.68 7.25
CA GLY A 153 26.41 -10.89 6.24
C GLY A 153 27.84 -10.71 6.77
N ALA A 154 28.04 -9.90 7.81
CA ALA A 154 29.33 -9.73 8.48
C ALA A 154 29.65 -10.86 9.48
N MET A 155 28.63 -11.53 10.03
CA MET A 155 28.79 -12.63 10.99
C MET A 155 28.91 -14.00 10.31
N GLY A 156 28.34 -14.18 9.11
CA GLY A 156 28.35 -15.44 8.35
C GLY A 156 29.65 -15.77 7.59
N LYS A 157 30.71 -14.95 7.69
CA LYS A 157 31.99 -15.19 6.98
C LYS A 157 33.08 -15.84 7.84
N ARG A 158 32.78 -16.31 9.06
CA ARG A 158 33.80 -16.76 10.01
C ARG A 158 33.85 -18.25 10.34
N GLU A 159 33.02 -19.09 9.75
CA GLU A 159 33.08 -20.55 9.97
C GLU A 159 32.99 -21.32 8.65
N TYR A 160 34.04 -21.25 7.83
CA TYR A 160 34.41 -22.28 6.83
C TYR A 160 35.89 -22.08 6.45
N LEU A 161 36.79 -22.26 7.42
CA LEU A 161 38.21 -22.60 7.27
C LEU A 161 38.61 -23.44 8.49
#